data_AF-A0A3D3KST1-F1
#
_entry.id   AF-A0A3D3KST1-F1
#
_cell.length_a   1.000
_cell.length_b   1.000
_cell.length_c   1.000
_cell.angle_alpha   90.00
_cell.angle_beta   90.00
_cell.angle_gamma   90.00
#
_symmetry.space_group_name_H-M   'P 1'
#
loop_
_entity.id
_entity.type
_entity.pdbx_description
1 polymer ?
#
loop_
_entity_poly.entity_id
_entity_poly.type
_entity_poly.pdbx_seq_one_letter_code
_entity_poly.pdbx_strand_id
1 'polypeptide(L)' 'QACPVCGDTVREVSFADTALQYCPTCQTKGKILADRRTSRFLK' A
#
# COMPACT_ATOMS: atom_id res chain seq x y z
N GLN A 1 -0.03 -5.35 -11.60
CA GLN A 1 -1.40 -5.61 -12.12
C GLN A 1 -2.17 -4.30 -12.16
N ALA A 2 -2.99 -4.06 -13.19
CA ALA A 2 -3.81 -2.86 -13.27
C ALA A 2 -5.08 -3.00 -12.41
N CYS A 3 -5.56 -1.88 -11.85
CA CYS A 3 -6.78 -1.86 -11.06
C CYS A 3 -7.99 -2.11 -11.98
N PRO A 4 -8.88 -3.07 -11.68
CA PRO A 4 -10.04 -3.38 -12.53
C PRO A 4 -11.11 -2.28 -12.53
N VAL A 5 -11.01 -1.28 -11.64
CA VAL A 5 -12.00 -0.19 -11.51
C VAL A 5 -11.61 1.02 -12.34
N CYS A 6 -10.36 1.47 -12.22
CA CYS A 6 -9.90 2.72 -12.84
C CYS A 6 -8.75 2.51 -13.85
N GLY A 7 -8.22 1.30 -13.99
CA GLY A 7 -7.07 1.00 -14.85
C GLY A 7 -5.72 1.47 -14.30
N ASP A 8 -5.69 2.12 -13.15
CA ASP A 8 -4.47 2.66 -12.53
C ASP A 8 -3.56 1.54 -11.98
N THR A 9 -2.31 1.87 -11.67
CA THR A 9 -1.34 0.90 -11.18
C THR A 9 -1.63 0.53 -9.73
N VAL A 10 -1.84 -0.76 -9.47
CA VAL A 10 -1.92 -1.29 -8.10
C VAL A 10 -0.53 -1.27 -7.47
N ARG A 11 -0.45 -0.79 -6.23
CA ARG A 11 0.76 -0.68 -5.42
C ARG A 11 0.70 -1.64 -4.24
N GLU A 12 1.86 -2.03 -3.73
CA GLU A 12 1.95 -2.79 -2.48
C GLU A 12 2.25 -1.86 -1.30
N VAL A 13 1.74 -2.21 -0.13
CA VAL A 13 2.19 -1.64 1.14
C VAL A 13 2.48 -2.78 2.10
N SER A 14 3.64 -2.75 2.76
CA SER A 14 3.98 -3.70 3.81
C SER A 14 3.76 -3.09 5.18
N PHE A 15 3.29 -3.94 6.08
CA PHE A 15 3.19 -3.74 7.52
C PHE A 15 4.18 -4.67 8.21
N ALA A 16 4.19 -4.65 9.54
CA ALA A 16 5.07 -5.48 10.35
C ALA A 16 5.06 -6.96 9.94
N ASP A 17 3.88 -7.54 9.74
CA ASP A 17 3.72 -8.98 9.55
C ASP A 17 3.01 -9.36 8.24
N THR A 18 2.47 -8.38 7.51
CA THR A 18 1.64 -8.61 6.32
C THR A 18 1.93 -7.59 5.23
N ALA A 19 1.77 -7.99 3.97
CA ALA A 19 1.73 -7.07 2.84
C ALA A 19 0.35 -7.12 2.17
N LEU A 20 -0.09 -6.00 1.62
CA LEU A 20 -1.31 -5.96 0.83
C LEU A 20 -1.14 -5.08 -0.41
N GLN A 21 -1.91 -5.43 -1.43
CA GLN A 21 -1.97 -4.73 -2.71
C GLN A 21 -3.18 -3.78 -2.71
N TYR A 22 -2.98 -2.52 -3.08
CA TYR A 22 -4.01 -1.48 -3.08
C TYR A 22 -3.92 -0.56 -4.31
N CYS A 23 -5.06 0.01 -4.70
CA CYS A 23 -5.10 1.04 -5.73
C CYS A 23 -5.09 2.43 -5.07
N PRO A 24 -4.10 3.29 -5.35
CA PRO A 24 -4.02 4.61 -4.72
C PRO A 24 -5.20 5.51 -5.13
N THR A 25 -5.62 5.46 -6.39
CA THR A 25 -6.71 6.30 -6.91
C THR A 25 -8.05 5.95 -6.27
N CYS A 26 -8.40 4.65 -6.22
CA CYS A 26 -9.70 4.21 -5.71
C CYS A 26 -9.77 4.12 -4.17
N GLN A 27 -8.72 3.62 -3.51
CA GLN A 27 -8.81 3.30 -2.07
C GLN A 27 -8.39 4.46 -1.18
N THR A 28 -7.42 5.25 -1.62
CA THR A 28 -6.82 6.32 -0.81
C THR A 28 -6.95 7.69 -1.46
N LYS A 29 -7.81 7.82 -2.48
CA LYS A 29 -8.10 9.07 -3.20
C LYS A 29 -6.83 9.76 -3.72
N GLY A 30 -5.89 8.97 -4.21
CA GLY A 30 -4.59 9.41 -4.74
C GLY A 30 -3.47 9.46 -3.70
N LYS A 31 -3.74 9.20 -2.41
CA LYS A 31 -2.69 9.23 -1.38
C LYS A 31 -1.87 7.94 -1.36
N ILE A 32 -0.55 8.04 -1.52
CA ILE A 32 0.33 6.88 -1.39
C ILE A 32 0.50 6.53 0.09
N LEU A 33 0.21 5.28 0.44
CA LEU A 33 0.47 4.71 1.77
C LEU A 33 1.96 4.40 1.89
N ALA A 34 2.58 4.89 2.96
CA ALA A 34 3.96 4.56 3.30
C ALA A 34 4.02 3.18 3.96
N ASP A 35 5.10 2.44 3.68
CA ASP A 35 5.41 1.21 4.38
C ASP A 35 5.52 1.48 5.88
N ARG A 36 4.87 0.62 6.67
CA ARG A 36 4.87 0.71 8.13
C ARG A 36 5.50 -0.52 8.76
N ARG A 37 6.51 -1.10 8.12
CA ARG A 37 7.49 -1.93 8.84
C ARG A 37 8.26 -1.03 9.80
N THR A 38 7.64 -0.74 10.93
CA THR A 38 8.37 -0.21 12.08
C THR A 38 9.26 -1.34 12.54
N SER A 39 10.54 -1.29 12.15
CA SER A 39 11.58 -2.14 12.72
C SER A 39 11.42 -2.10 14.23
N ARG A 40 11.19 -3.26 14.84
CA ARG A 40 11.34 -3.46 16.29
C ARG A 40 12.81 -3.20 16.65
N PHE A 41 13.25 -1.95 16.65
CA PHE A 41 14.54 -1.60 17.22
C PHE A 41 14.53 -0.14 17.66
N LEU A 42 14.32 0.03 18.95
CA LEU A 42 15.01 0.95 19.86
C LEU A 42 14.40 0.72 21.26
N LYS A 43 14.90 -0.32 21.92
CA LYS A 43 14.96 -0.41 23.39
C LYS A 43 16.33 0.14 23.79
#